data_AF-A0A7V1F8G7-F1
#
_entry.id   AF-A0A7V1F8G7-F1
#
_cell.length_a   1.000
_cell.length_b   1.000
_cell.length_c   1.000
_cell.angle_alpha   90.00
_cell.angle_beta   90.00
_cell.angle_gamma   90.00
#
_symmetry.space_group_name_H-M   'P 1'
#
loop_
_entity.id
_entity.type
_entity.pdbx_description
1 polymer ?
#
loop_
_entity_poly.entity_id
_entity_poly.type
_entity_poly.pdbx_seq_one_letter_code
_entity_poly.pdbx_strand_id
1 'polypeptide(L)' 'IAIDGVSLTIARLWDSGVEIALIPSSAAHTLFGTKSRRDRVNVEIDLLAKYVYRFLKYKDTVDAAQITEDWLRKIGF' A
#
# COMPACT_ATOMS: atom_id res chain seq x y z
N ILE A 1 -4.40 -3.66 -0.99
CA ILE A 1 -3.68 -3.50 -2.29
C ILE A 1 -4.71 -3.63 -3.39
N ALA A 2 -4.55 -2.97 -4.54
CA ALA A 2 -5.39 -3.23 -5.70
C ALA A 2 -4.65 -4.09 -6.72
N ILE A 3 -5.33 -5.10 -7.25
CA ILE A 3 -4.81 -5.95 -8.33
C ILE A 3 -5.85 -5.97 -9.46
N ASP A 4 -5.45 -5.53 -10.65
CA ASP A 4 -6.36 -5.27 -11.79
C ASP A 4 -7.61 -4.46 -11.38
N GLY A 5 -7.40 -3.42 -10.56
CA GLY A 5 -8.46 -2.54 -10.05
C GLY A 5 -9.33 -3.14 -8.93
N VAL A 6 -9.13 -4.41 -8.56
CA VAL A 6 -9.88 -5.06 -7.48
C VAL A 6 -9.18 -4.83 -6.14
N SER A 7 -9.88 -4.23 -5.19
CA SER A 7 -9.38 -4.06 -3.82
C SER A 7 -9.33 -5.41 -3.10
N LEU A 8 -8.15 -5.80 -2.64
CA LEU A 8 -7.88 -7.10 -2.03
C LEU A 8 -7.09 -6.95 -0.74
N THR A 9 -7.42 -7.82 0.22
CA THR A 9 -6.75 -7.92 1.51
C THR A 9 -5.54 -8.81 1.39
N ILE A 10 -4.41 -8.35 1.91
CA ILE A 10 -3.18 -9.13 2.02
C ILE A 10 -3.34 -10.11 3.19
N ALA A 11 -3.30 -11.40 2.90
CA ALA A 11 -3.35 -12.46 3.92
C ALA A 11 -1.94 -12.80 4.42
N ARG A 12 -0.94 -12.74 3.54
CA ARG A 12 0.46 -13.03 3.89
C ARG A 12 1.43 -12.28 2.98
N LEU A 13 2.61 -11.98 3.50
CA LEU A 13 3.72 -11.37 2.78
C LEU A 13 4.97 -12.23 2.91
N TRP A 14 5.75 -12.26 1.83
CA TRP A 14 7.10 -12.82 1.76
C TRP A 14 8.00 -11.85 0.99
N ASP A 15 9.31 -12.06 1.04
CA ASP A 15 10.30 -11.19 0.40
C ASP A 15 10.06 -10.99 -1.11
N SER A 16 9.55 -12.00 -1.80
CA SER A 16 9.30 -11.99 -3.24
C SER A 16 7.85 -12.31 -3.62
N GLY A 17 6.89 -12.12 -2.72
CA GLY A 17 5.50 -12.50 -3.00
C GLY A 17 4.49 -12.04 -1.97
N VAL A 18 3.22 -12.10 -2.38
CA VAL A 18 2.07 -11.76 -1.53
C VAL A 18 0.97 -12.79 -1.73
N GLU A 19 0.30 -13.15 -0.64
CA GLU A 19 -0.94 -13.92 -0.65
C GLU A 19 -2.12 -12.98 -0.41
N ILE A 20 -3.16 -13.13 -1.21
CA ILE A 20 -4.39 -12.34 -1.10
C ILE A 20 -5.56 -13.21 -0.68
N ALA A 21 -6.44 -12.66 0.15
CA ALA A 21 -7.72 -13.28 0.43
C ALA A 21 -8.69 -12.99 -0.72
N LEU A 22 -9.18 -14.04 -1.39
CA LEU A 22 -10.17 -13.94 -2.46
C LEU A 22 -11.43 -14.73 -2.06
N ILE A 23 -12.55 -14.03 -1.93
CA ILE A 23 -13.85 -14.65 -1.64
C ILE A 23 -14.56 -15.07 -2.93
N PRO A 24 -15.50 -16.05 -2.89
CA PRO A 24 -16.19 -16.54 -4.08
C PRO A 24 -16.89 -15.43 -4.89
N SER A 25 -17.52 -14.46 -4.23
CA SER A 25 -18.18 -13.33 -4.91
C SER A 25 -17.19 -12.49 -5.72
N SER A 26 -16.01 -12.17 -5.17
CA SER A 26 -14.97 -11.43 -5.89
C SER A 26 -14.41 -12.24 -7.06
N ALA A 27 -14.20 -13.55 -6.89
CA ALA A 27 -13.77 -14.42 -7.98
C ALA A 27 -14.80 -14.46 -9.12
N ALA A 28 -16.10 -14.52 -8.81
CA ALA A 28 -17.17 -14.59 -9.79
C ALA A 28 -17.40 -13.29 -10.57
N HIS A 29 -17.15 -12.13 -9.96
CA HIS A 29 -17.47 -10.82 -10.55
C HIS A 29 -16.24 -10.02 -11.02
N THR A 30 -15.07 -10.65 -11.10
CA THR A 30 -13.83 -10.00 -11.55
C THR A 30 -13.02 -10.93 -12.46
N LEU A 31 -11.91 -10.44 -13.02
CA LEU A 31 -11.03 -11.25 -13.86
C LEU A 31 -10.37 -12.42 -13.10
N PHE A 32 -10.40 -12.43 -11.76
CA PHE A 32 -9.79 -13.49 -10.96
C PHE A 32 -10.44 -14.87 -11.16
N GLY A 33 -11.70 -14.93 -11.60
CA GLY A 33 -12.36 -16.21 -11.90
C GLY A 33 -11.82 -16.90 -13.15
N THR A 34 -11.13 -16.18 -14.04
CA THR A 34 -10.62 -16.70 -15.32
C THR A 34 -9.11 -16.63 -15.45
N LYS A 35 -8.42 -15.95 -14.54
CA LYS A 35 -6.95 -15.88 -14.56
C LYS A 35 -6.31 -17.23 -14.25
N SER A 36 -5.23 -17.48 -14.98
CA SER A 36 -4.39 -18.66 -14.85
C SER A 36 -3.05 -18.31 -14.20
N ARG A 37 -2.34 -19.35 -13.76
CA ARG A 37 -0.97 -19.19 -13.26
C ARG A 37 -0.11 -18.52 -14.35
N ARG A 38 0.72 -17.56 -13.91
CA ARG A 38 1.62 -16.73 -14.75
C ARG A 38 0.94 -15.60 -15.51
N ASP A 39 -0.37 -15.43 -15.42
CA ASP A 39 -1.01 -14.24 -15.96
C ASP A 39 -0.44 -12.99 -15.30
N ARG A 40 -0.19 -11.98 -16.13
CA ARG A 40 0.20 -10.67 -15.63
C ARG A 40 -1.01 -9.98 -15.02
N VAL A 41 -0.73 -9.15 -14.04
CA VAL A 41 -1.70 -8.31 -13.33
C VAL A 41 -1.11 -6.93 -13.16
N ASN A 42 -1.96 -5.92 -13.20
CA ASN A 42 -1.62 -4.58 -12.77
C ASN A 42 -1.68 -4.53 -11.25
N VAL A 43 -0.69 -3.89 -10.63
CA VAL A 43 -0.60 -3.76 -9.17
C VAL A 43 -0.58 -2.30 -8.80
N GLU A 44 -1.51 -1.92 -7.94
CA GLU A 44 -1.64 -0.57 -7.41
C GLU A 44 -1.48 -0.58 -5.89
N ILE A 45 -0.56 0.24 -5.40
CA ILE A 45 -0.35 0.41 -3.96
C ILE A 45 -1.42 1.32 -3.37
N ASP A 46 -1.75 1.09 -2.11
CA ASP A 46 -2.66 1.95 -1.39
C ASP A 46 -2.08 3.36 -1.25
N LEU A 47 -2.87 4.37 -1.58
CA LEU A 47 -2.49 5.77 -1.50
C LEU A 47 -2.11 6.18 -0.07
N LEU A 48 -2.87 5.73 0.93
CA LEU A 48 -2.58 5.98 2.34
C LEU A 48 -1.25 5.35 2.73
N ALA A 49 -0.99 4.11 2.31
CA ALA A 49 0.29 3.45 2.56
C ALA A 49 1.46 4.23 1.93
N LYS A 50 1.29 4.77 0.71
CA LYS A 50 2.28 5.63 0.05
C LYS A 50 2.59 6.89 0.87
N TYR A 51 1.56 7.55 1.40
CA TYR A 51 1.75 8.74 2.23
C TYR A 51 2.38 8.42 3.58
N VAL A 52 1.93 7.37 4.26
CA VAL A 52 2.51 6.91 5.54
C VAL A 52 3.98 6.55 5.35
N TYR A 53 4.34 5.81 4.30
CA TYR A 53 5.73 5.48 3.98
C TYR A 53 6.58 6.73 3.75
N ARG A 54 6.08 7.71 2.99
CA ARG A 54 6.79 8.99 2.79
C ARG A 54 6.97 9.77 4.08
N PHE A 55 5.94 9.80 4.93
CA PHE A 55 6.00 10.48 6.22
C PHE A 55 7.02 9.85 7.16
N LEU A 56 7.01 8.52 7.30
CA LEU A 56 7.98 7.78 8.13
C LEU A 56 9.41 8.00 7.64
N LYS A 57 9.64 7.93 6.32
CA LYS A 57 10.96 8.26 5.74
C LYS A 57 11.41 9.68 6.05
N TYR A 58 10.49 10.64 6.07
CA TYR A 58 10.82 12.03 6.40
C TYR A 58 11.17 12.16 7.88
N LYS A 59 10.48 11.43 8.77
CA LYS A 59 10.79 11.40 10.20
C LYS A 59 12.17 10.83 10.50
N ASP A 60 12.63 9.84 9.74
CA ASP A 60 13.99 9.28 9.87
C ASP A 60 15.08 10.26 9.38
N THR A 61 14.72 11.30 8.61
CA THR A 61 15.63 12.35 8.15
C THR A 61 15.62 13.62 9.00
N VAL A 62 14.60 13.81 9.84
CA VAL A 62 14.53 14.93 10.78
C VAL A 62 15.00 14.41 12.14
N ASP A 63 16.20 14.81 12.52
CA ASP A 63 16.69 14.55 13.88
C ASP A 63 15.65 15.10 14.86
N ALA A 64 15.19 14.29 15.82
CA ALA A 64 14.12 14.69 16.74
C ALA A 64 14.48 15.97 17.53
N ALA A 65 15.78 16.27 17.63
CA ALA A 65 16.33 17.50 18.18
C ALA A 65 16.04 18.78 17.34
N GLN A 66 15.61 18.66 16.08
CA GLN A 66 15.32 19.77 15.18
C GLN A 66 13.82 20.12 15.08
N ILE A 67 12.93 19.36 15.72
CA ILE A 67 11.50 19.70 15.78
C ILE A 67 11.32 20.73 16.90
N THR A 68 11.47 22.01 16.56
CA THR A 68 11.22 23.15 17.45
C THR A 68 9.84 23.78 17.18
N GLU A 69 9.31 24.54 18.15
CA GLU A 69 8.05 25.27 17.98
C GLU A 69 8.09 26.22 16.77
N ASP A 70 9.24 26.87 16.53
CA ASP A 70 9.44 27.75 15.38
C ASP A 70 9.38 27.00 14.04
N TRP A 71 9.85 25.75 14.01
CA TRP A 71 9.76 24.91 12.82
C TRP A 71 8.31 24.50 12.53
N LEU A 72 7.53 24.16 13.57
CA LEU A 72 6.10 23.83 13.43
C LEU A 72 5.30 25.02 12.86
N ARG A 73 5.51 26.23 13.41
CA ARG A 73 4.89 27.46 12.91
C ARG A 73 5.21 27.72 11.43
N LYS A 74 6.42 27.39 10.99
CA LYS A 74 6.89 27.64 9.60
C LYS A 74 6.25 26.70 8.57
N ILE A 75 5.85 25.50 8.96
CA ILE A 75 5.17 24.53 8.08
C ILE A 75 3.64 24.63 8.17
N GLY A 76 3.10 25.56 8.95
CA GLY A 76 1.67 25.84 9.05
C GLY A 76 0.93 25.02 10.10
N PHE A 77 1.64 24.51 11.12
CA PHE A 77 1.07 23.94 12.33
C PHE A 77 1.17 24.91 13.52
#